data_AF-A0A932JHR8-F1
#
_entry.id   AF-A0A932JHR8-F1
#
_cell.length_a   1.000
_cell.length_b   1.000
_cell.length_c   1.000
_cell.angle_alpha   90.00
_cell.angle_beta   90.00
_cell.angle_gamma   90.00
#
_symmetry.space_group_name_H-M   'P 1'
#
loop_
_entity.id
_entity.type
_entity.pdbx_description
1 polymer ?
#
loop_
_entity_poly.entity_id
_entity_poly.type
_entity_poly.pdbx_seq_one_letter_code
_entity_poly.pdbx_strand_id
1 'polypeptide(L)'
;MYDKATNFAKRTLSMSEETSDLHNQFRSHKQLATIAEIQGNFAVAYHHHKEFHRLKEQVYNDESDQRNKNMIIILEQQEAVRSAQAERIRRFELEEEIGLLSSALVHREQALKEIRTTLRSMKSANEHAEQVVEVLQTVIRTSENTASSNSSKTYKHLDEKLEAAFPILTKIQRELCRFISLGHSTKDIARLMNISAQSVNTQRYRIRTRLELKESDSLDFVIKQALKQT
;
A
#
# COMPACT_ATOMS: atom_id res chain seq x y z
N MET A 1 -23.55 28.29 -60.43
CA MET A 1 -22.69 28.70 -59.28
C MET A 1 -22.61 27.62 -58.20
N TYR A 2 -23.71 26.90 -57.93
CA TYR A 2 -23.79 25.87 -56.88
C TYR A 2 -23.03 24.56 -57.19
N ASP A 3 -22.73 24.26 -58.44
CA ASP A 3 -22.05 23.00 -58.82
C ASP A 3 -20.60 22.93 -58.33
N LYS A 4 -19.88 24.07 -58.36
CA LYS A 4 -18.52 24.15 -57.80
C LYS A 4 -18.55 23.93 -56.29
N ALA A 5 -19.47 24.58 -55.57
CA ALA A 5 -19.62 24.42 -54.13
C ALA A 5 -19.99 22.98 -53.73
N THR A 6 -20.88 22.35 -54.50
CA THR A 6 -21.26 20.94 -54.32
C THR A 6 -20.06 20.01 -54.50
N ASN A 7 -19.26 20.21 -55.55
CA ASN A 7 -18.08 19.39 -55.82
C ASN A 7 -17.01 19.53 -54.74
N PHE A 8 -16.77 20.74 -54.24
CA PHE A 8 -15.87 20.94 -53.11
C PHE A 8 -16.36 20.23 -51.86
N ALA A 9 -17.64 20.40 -51.48
CA ALA A 9 -18.19 19.76 -50.28
C ALA A 9 -18.21 18.22 -50.38
N LYS A 10 -18.48 17.65 -51.56
CA LYS A 10 -18.38 16.19 -51.81
C LYS A 10 -16.94 15.69 -51.72
N ARG A 11 -15.98 16.44 -52.26
CA ARG A 11 -14.56 16.09 -52.16
C ARG A 11 -14.08 16.12 -50.72
N THR A 12 -14.47 17.14 -49.95
CA THR A 12 -14.17 17.21 -48.52
C THR A 12 -14.79 16.05 -47.76
N LEU A 13 -16.04 15.70 -48.05
CA LEU A 13 -16.70 14.54 -47.45
C LEU A 13 -15.90 13.25 -47.72
N SER A 14 -15.60 12.96 -48.98
CA SER A 14 -14.82 11.77 -49.38
C SER A 14 -13.47 11.70 -48.68
N MET A 15 -12.73 12.82 -48.63
CA MET A 15 -11.44 12.87 -47.93
C MET A 15 -11.60 12.64 -46.43
N SER A 16 -12.64 13.19 -45.81
CA SER A 16 -12.91 12.99 -44.37
C SER A 16 -13.42 11.58 -44.04
N GLU A 17 -14.07 10.90 -44.98
CA GLU A 17 -14.44 9.49 -44.87
C GLU A 17 -13.19 8.60 -44.93
N GLU A 18 -12.28 8.86 -45.88
CA GLU A 18 -10.98 8.19 -45.97
C GLU A 18 -10.13 8.35 -44.71
N THR A 19 -10.14 9.54 -44.10
CA THR A 19 -9.42 9.81 -42.85
C THR A 19 -10.22 9.48 -41.58
N SER A 20 -11.45 8.99 -41.71
CA SER A 20 -12.38 8.74 -40.58
C SER A 20 -12.58 9.95 -39.65
N ASP A 21 -12.47 11.16 -40.19
CA ASP A 21 -12.68 12.42 -39.45
C ASP A 21 -14.18 12.76 -39.39
N LEU A 22 -14.85 12.23 -38.36
CA LEU A 22 -16.28 12.43 -38.14
C LEU A 22 -16.68 13.92 -38.05
N HIS A 23 -15.78 14.78 -37.55
CA HIS A 23 -16.05 16.20 -37.39
C HIS A 23 -16.16 16.92 -38.74
N ASN A 24 -15.24 16.61 -39.65
CA ASN A 24 -15.30 17.12 -41.01
C ASN A 24 -16.42 16.45 -41.82
N GLN A 25 -16.69 15.16 -41.60
CA GLN A 25 -17.81 14.48 -42.26
C GLN A 25 -19.16 15.16 -41.96
N PHE A 26 -19.51 15.37 -40.68
CA PHE A 26 -20.82 15.99 -40.38
C PHE A 26 -20.88 17.45 -40.86
N ARG A 27 -19.76 18.19 -40.83
CA ARG A 27 -19.69 19.56 -41.38
C ARG A 27 -19.95 19.57 -42.89
N SER A 28 -19.37 18.62 -43.63
CA SER A 28 -19.60 18.46 -45.07
C SER A 28 -21.04 18.05 -45.36
N HIS A 29 -21.64 17.16 -44.57
CA HIS A 29 -23.07 16.85 -44.66
C HIS A 29 -23.95 18.09 -44.43
N LYS A 30 -23.64 18.94 -43.44
CA LYS A 30 -24.37 20.20 -43.23
C LYS A 30 -24.32 21.10 -44.45
N GLN A 31 -23.12 21.26 -45.06
CA GLN A 31 -22.94 22.09 -46.25
C GLN A 31 -23.71 21.54 -47.45
N LEU A 32 -23.66 20.22 -47.68
CA LEU A 32 -24.40 19.56 -48.77
C LEU A 32 -25.92 19.67 -48.59
N ALA A 33 -26.41 19.59 -47.35
CA ALA A 33 -27.82 19.81 -47.06
C ALA A 33 -28.27 21.24 -47.43
N THR A 34 -27.52 22.26 -47.00
CA THR A 34 -27.82 23.68 -47.31
C THR A 34 -27.76 23.96 -48.81
N ILE A 35 -26.78 23.41 -49.52
CA ILE A 35 -26.67 23.60 -50.98
C ILE A 35 -27.86 22.93 -51.70
N ALA A 36 -28.23 21.71 -51.30
CA ALA A 36 -29.36 20.99 -51.89
C ALA A 36 -30.71 21.68 -51.61
N GLU A 37 -30.88 22.29 -50.43
CA GLU A 37 -32.05 23.09 -50.08
C GLU A 37 -32.18 24.33 -50.96
N ILE A 38 -31.08 25.06 -51.20
CA ILE A 38 -31.05 26.22 -52.11
C ILE A 38 -31.35 25.81 -53.56
N GLN A 39 -30.96 24.60 -53.96
CA GLN A 39 -31.25 24.03 -55.27
C GLN A 39 -32.68 23.45 -55.39
N GLY A 40 -33.47 23.44 -54.30
CA GLY A 40 -34.81 22.87 -54.27
C GLY A 40 -34.88 21.34 -54.26
N ASN A 41 -33.74 20.65 -54.07
CA ASN A 41 -33.69 19.20 -53.99
C ASN A 41 -33.84 18.71 -52.54
N PHE A 42 -35.07 18.72 -52.06
CA PHE A 42 -35.40 18.39 -50.68
C PHE A 42 -35.07 16.94 -50.28
N ALA A 43 -35.09 15.99 -51.21
CA ALA A 43 -34.73 14.60 -50.93
C ALA A 43 -33.25 14.46 -50.55
N VAL A 44 -32.36 15.11 -51.33
CA VAL A 44 -30.92 15.15 -51.05
C VAL A 44 -30.63 15.98 -49.80
N ALA A 45 -31.34 17.10 -49.63
CA ALA A 45 -31.20 17.93 -48.43
C ALA A 45 -31.56 17.14 -47.16
N TYR A 46 -32.68 16.42 -47.16
CA TYR A 46 -33.12 15.60 -46.05
C TYR A 46 -32.11 14.50 -45.71
N HIS A 47 -31.59 13.78 -46.71
CA HIS A 47 -30.57 12.75 -46.51
C HIS A 47 -29.34 13.32 -45.79
N HIS A 48 -28.75 14.41 -46.31
CA HIS A 48 -27.56 15.00 -45.69
C HIS A 48 -27.86 15.62 -44.31
N HIS A 49 -29.08 16.10 -44.08
CA HIS A 49 -29.49 16.60 -42.77
C HIS A 49 -29.58 15.47 -41.73
N LYS A 50 -30.11 14.30 -42.12
CA LYS A 50 -30.15 13.11 -41.27
C LYS A 50 -28.74 12.64 -40.89
N GLU A 51 -27.86 12.52 -41.88
CA GLU A 51 -26.48 12.12 -41.64
C GLU A 51 -25.69 13.13 -40.81
N PHE A 52 -25.93 14.44 -41.00
CA PHE A 52 -25.35 15.48 -40.15
C PHE A 52 -25.69 15.27 -38.67
N HIS A 53 -26.97 15.07 -38.34
CA HIS A 53 -27.37 14.88 -36.93
C HIS A 53 -26.83 13.58 -36.37
N ARG A 54 -26.89 12.48 -37.13
CA ARG A 54 -26.36 11.17 -36.71
C ARG A 54 -24.88 11.26 -36.34
N LEU A 55 -24.06 11.83 -37.23
CA LEU A 55 -22.61 11.94 -37.01
C LEU A 55 -22.27 12.95 -35.91
N LYS A 56 -23.00 14.07 -35.81
CA LYS A 56 -22.81 15.05 -34.74
C LYS A 56 -23.12 14.46 -33.36
N GLU A 57 -24.20 13.68 -33.24
CA GLU A 57 -24.56 12.99 -32.00
C GLU A 57 -23.50 11.97 -31.60
N GLN A 58 -22.99 11.19 -32.57
CA GLN A 58 -21.90 10.25 -32.34
C GLN A 58 -20.64 10.93 -31.78
N VAL A 59 -20.18 12.01 -32.43
CA VAL A 59 -18.99 12.76 -31.96
C VAL A 59 -19.21 13.31 -30.56
N TYR A 60 -20.39 13.86 -30.26
CA TYR A 60 -20.68 14.41 -28.93
C TYR A 60 -20.69 13.32 -27.85
N ASN A 61 -21.28 12.16 -28.14
CA ASN A 61 -21.31 11.03 -27.22
C ASN A 61 -19.89 10.50 -26.97
N ASP A 62 -19.09 10.33 -28.02
CA ASP A 62 -17.69 9.88 -27.91
C ASP A 62 -16.83 10.86 -27.10
N GLU A 63 -16.99 12.18 -27.33
CA GLU A 63 -16.32 13.21 -26.53
C GLU A 63 -16.76 13.17 -25.06
N SER A 64 -18.05 13.00 -24.80
CA SER A 64 -18.59 12.91 -23.44
C SER A 64 -18.06 11.67 -22.72
N ASP A 65 -18.05 10.52 -23.39
CA ASP A 65 -17.52 9.27 -22.86
C ASP A 65 -16.02 9.39 -22.57
N GLN A 66 -15.26 10.03 -23.44
CA GLN A 66 -13.84 10.28 -23.21
C GLN A 66 -13.60 11.22 -22.03
N ARG A 67 -14.41 12.28 -21.88
CA ARG A 67 -14.35 13.16 -20.70
C ARG A 67 -14.66 12.41 -19.41
N ASN A 68 -15.68 11.55 -19.42
CA ASN A 68 -16.05 10.73 -18.27
C ASN A 68 -14.92 9.76 -17.89
N LYS A 69 -14.31 9.08 -18.88
CA LYS A 69 -13.14 8.21 -18.66
C LYS A 69 -11.97 8.99 -18.06
N ASN A 70 -11.64 10.15 -18.63
CA ASN A 70 -10.57 11.00 -18.11
C ASN A 70 -10.85 11.49 -16.68
N MET A 71 -12.10 11.82 -16.36
CA MET A 71 -12.51 12.21 -15.02
C MET A 71 -12.31 11.08 -14.00
N ILE A 72 -12.71 9.85 -14.34
CA ILE A 72 -12.51 8.67 -13.48
C ILE A 72 -11.02 8.47 -13.16
N ILE A 73 -10.16 8.54 -14.17
CA ILE A 73 -8.71 8.38 -13.99
C ILE A 73 -8.15 9.45 -13.03
N ILE A 74 -8.58 10.70 -13.17
CA ILE A 74 -8.17 11.80 -12.28
C ILE A 74 -8.61 11.54 -10.84
N LEU A 75 -9.85 11.07 -10.64
CA LEU A 75 -10.37 10.77 -9.30
C LEU A 75 -9.60 9.62 -8.65
N GLU A 76 -9.35 8.54 -9.38
CA GLU A 76 -8.54 7.41 -8.90
C GLU A 76 -7.12 7.87 -8.50
N GLN A 77 -6.50 8.72 -9.33
CA GLN A 77 -5.19 9.29 -9.04
C GLN A 77 -5.21 10.17 -7.78
N GLN A 78 -6.24 11.00 -7.60
CA GLN A 78 -6.38 11.86 -6.42
C GLN A 78 -6.59 11.03 -5.14
N GLU A 79 -7.37 9.95 -5.22
CA GLU A 79 -7.58 9.05 -4.09
C GLU A 79 -6.30 8.32 -3.71
N ALA A 80 -5.54 7.82 -4.69
CA ALA A 80 -4.23 7.20 -4.46
C ALA A 80 -3.25 8.16 -3.77
N VAL A 81 -3.18 9.43 -4.23
CA VAL A 81 -2.33 10.46 -3.61
C VAL A 81 -2.80 10.77 -2.19
N ARG A 82 -4.11 10.92 -1.96
CA ARG A 82 -4.67 11.18 -0.63
C ARG A 82 -4.37 10.05 0.34
N SER A 83 -4.56 8.80 -0.08
CA SER A 83 -4.25 7.62 0.73
C SER A 83 -2.76 7.55 1.09
N ALA A 84 -1.87 7.76 0.11
CA ALA A 84 -0.44 7.76 0.34
C ALA A 84 0.00 8.88 1.30
N GLN A 85 -0.61 10.06 1.19
CA GLN A 85 -0.33 11.19 2.09
C GLN A 85 -0.82 10.90 3.52
N ALA A 86 -2.01 10.32 3.69
CA ALA A 86 -2.53 9.92 4.99
C ALA A 86 -1.63 8.87 5.66
N GLU A 87 -1.17 7.87 4.91
CA GLU A 87 -0.23 6.86 5.42
C GLU A 87 1.11 7.48 5.83
N ARG A 88 1.61 8.44 5.05
CA ARG A 88 2.87 9.15 5.36
C ARG A 88 2.77 9.94 6.67
N ILE A 89 1.66 10.64 6.90
CA ILE A 89 1.43 11.40 8.14
C ILE A 89 1.37 10.44 9.32
N ARG A 90 0.57 9.36 9.21
CA ARG A 90 0.47 8.35 10.26
C ARG A 90 1.81 7.70 10.59
N ARG A 91 2.65 7.44 9.58
CA ARG A 91 4.00 6.89 9.77
C ARG A 91 4.90 7.86 10.53
N PHE A 92 4.80 9.16 10.24
CA PHE A 92 5.57 10.19 10.94
C PHE A 92 5.14 10.32 12.41
N GLU A 93 3.83 10.37 12.68
CA GLU A 93 3.28 10.39 14.05
C GLU A 93 3.73 9.18 14.87
N LEU A 94 3.71 7.99 14.25
CA LEU A 94 4.17 6.76 14.90
C LEU A 94 5.69 6.78 15.16
N GLU A 95 6.50 7.31 14.24
CA GLU A 95 7.94 7.48 14.43
C GLU A 95 8.25 8.44 15.59
N GLU A 96 7.48 9.52 15.73
CA GLU A 96 7.57 10.45 16.85
C GLU A 96 7.22 9.79 18.19
N GLU A 97 6.09 9.08 18.27
CA GLU A 97 5.66 8.37 19.47
C GLU A 97 6.69 7.31 19.90
N ILE A 98 7.21 6.53 18.94
CA ILE A 98 8.29 5.56 19.20
C ILE A 98 9.54 6.27 19.72
N GLY A 99 9.89 7.44 19.17
CA GLY A 99 11.02 8.24 19.62
C GLY A 99 10.87 8.69 21.07
N LEU A 100 9.70 9.21 21.44
CA LEU A 100 9.38 9.62 22.81
C LEU A 100 9.43 8.45 23.79
N LEU A 101 8.83 7.32 23.44
CA LEU A 101 8.86 6.10 24.26
C LEU A 101 10.28 5.55 24.41
N SER A 102 11.07 5.55 23.34
CA SER A 102 12.46 5.09 23.37
C SER A 102 13.31 5.96 24.28
N SER A 103 13.16 7.29 24.19
CA SER A 103 13.84 8.22 25.11
C SER A 103 13.45 7.96 26.56
N ALA A 104 12.15 7.81 26.86
CA ALA A 104 11.67 7.52 28.21
C ALA A 104 12.24 6.20 28.76
N LEU A 105 12.34 5.16 27.91
CA LEU A 105 12.96 3.89 28.28
C LEU A 105 14.46 4.03 28.58
N VAL A 106 15.21 4.74 27.75
CA VAL A 106 16.64 5.01 27.99
C VAL A 106 16.85 5.78 29.31
N HIS A 107 16.03 6.81 29.55
CA HIS A 107 16.08 7.55 30.82
C HIS A 107 15.73 6.66 32.02
N ARG A 108 14.75 5.76 31.87
CA ARG A 108 14.40 4.79 32.91
C ARG A 108 15.54 3.81 33.18
N GLU A 109 16.19 3.28 32.14
CA GLU A 109 17.34 2.38 32.29
C GLU A 109 18.51 3.08 33.00
N GLN A 110 18.78 4.33 32.63
CA GLN A 110 19.83 5.13 33.25
C GLN A 110 19.52 5.42 34.73
N ALA A 111 18.28 5.80 35.07
CA ALA A 111 17.87 6.02 36.46
C ALA A 111 18.00 4.73 37.30
N LEU A 112 17.61 3.58 36.74
CA LEU A 112 17.77 2.28 37.40
C LEU A 112 19.26 1.92 37.60
N LYS A 113 20.12 2.26 36.65
CA LYS A 113 21.57 2.08 36.77
C LYS A 113 22.14 2.95 37.88
N GLU A 114 21.75 4.22 37.95
CA GLU A 114 22.17 5.15 39.00
C GLU A 114 21.70 4.70 40.38
N ILE A 115 20.43 4.29 40.52
CA ILE A 115 19.89 3.71 41.75
C ILE A 115 20.73 2.49 42.15
N ARG A 116 21.00 1.55 41.22
CA ARG A 116 21.84 0.37 41.51
C ARG A 116 23.26 0.74 41.96
N THR A 117 23.87 1.77 41.37
CA THR A 117 25.21 2.21 41.77
C THR A 117 25.22 2.82 43.16
N THR A 118 24.26 3.71 43.47
CA THR A 118 24.13 4.36 44.79
C THR A 118 23.84 3.33 45.88
N LEU A 119 22.95 2.38 45.60
CA LEU A 119 22.63 1.29 46.51
C LEU A 119 23.84 0.39 46.81
N ARG A 120 24.69 0.08 45.82
CA ARG A 120 25.93 -0.66 46.06
C ARG A 120 26.90 0.11 46.95
N SER A 121 27.00 1.43 46.79
CA SER A 121 27.84 2.26 47.67
C SER A 121 27.28 2.43 49.09
N MET A 122 25.98 2.27 49.29
CA MET A 122 25.32 2.38 50.61
C MET A 122 25.39 1.11 51.47
N LYS A 123 25.72 -0.03 50.87
CA LYS A 123 25.80 -1.35 51.55
C LYS A 123 26.84 -1.39 52.68
N SER A 124 27.64 -0.34 52.86
CA SER A 124 28.64 -0.21 53.92
C SER A 124 28.16 0.53 55.18
N ALA A 125 26.91 1.02 55.28
CA ALA A 125 26.56 1.95 56.37
C ALA A 125 25.19 1.83 57.08
N ASN A 126 24.17 1.09 56.62
CA ASN A 126 22.87 1.08 57.35
C ASN A 126 21.92 -0.10 57.00
N GLU A 127 21.31 -0.74 58.02
CA GLU A 127 20.35 -1.85 57.90
C GLU A 127 19.06 -1.45 57.13
N HIS A 128 18.63 -0.19 57.28
CA HIS A 128 17.49 0.36 56.54
C HIS A 128 17.76 0.52 55.03
N ALA A 129 19.03 0.63 54.63
CA ALA A 129 19.40 0.69 53.22
C ALA A 129 19.19 -0.69 52.56
N GLU A 130 19.40 -1.80 53.27
CA GLU A 130 19.19 -3.15 52.73
C GLU A 130 17.71 -3.42 52.41
N GLN A 131 16.77 -2.99 53.27
CA GLN A 131 15.33 -3.11 52.99
C GLN A 131 14.90 -2.30 51.76
N VAL A 132 15.43 -1.08 51.60
CA VAL A 132 15.14 -0.25 50.41
C VAL A 132 15.68 -0.90 49.14
N VAL A 133 16.88 -1.52 49.20
CA VAL A 133 17.45 -2.29 48.08
C VAL A 133 16.53 -3.44 47.69
N GLU A 134 16.03 -4.21 48.66
CA GLU A 134 15.23 -5.40 48.41
C GLU A 134 13.85 -5.07 47.83
N VAL A 135 13.20 -4.03 48.33
CA VAL A 135 11.94 -3.53 47.77
C VAL A 135 12.13 -3.06 46.33
N LEU A 136 13.19 -2.28 46.05
CA LEU A 136 13.50 -1.83 44.69
C LEU A 136 13.83 -2.98 43.73
N GLN A 137 14.59 -3.99 44.20
CA GLN A 137 14.86 -5.19 43.40
C GLN A 137 13.58 -5.97 43.08
N THR A 138 12.66 -6.06 44.03
CA THR A 138 11.36 -6.71 43.84
C THR A 138 10.52 -5.95 42.82
N VAL A 139 10.41 -4.62 42.94
CA VAL A 139 9.67 -3.77 41.98
C VAL A 139 10.24 -3.88 40.57
N ILE A 140 11.56 -3.90 40.41
CA ILE A 140 12.21 -4.09 39.10
C ILE A 140 11.82 -5.45 38.51
N ARG A 141 11.96 -6.53 39.28
CA ARG A 141 11.62 -7.90 38.85
C ARG A 141 10.13 -8.04 38.49
N THR A 142 9.25 -7.43 39.28
CA THR A 142 7.81 -7.43 38.98
C THR A 142 7.52 -6.66 37.69
N SER A 143 8.22 -5.55 37.42
CA SER A 143 8.05 -4.81 36.16
C SER A 143 8.58 -5.57 34.93
N GLU A 144 9.65 -6.34 35.08
CA GLU A 144 10.17 -7.22 34.02
C GLU A 144 9.19 -8.37 33.73
N ASN A 145 8.55 -8.93 34.77
CA ASN A 145 7.56 -9.99 34.64
C ASN A 145 6.25 -9.53 33.98
N THR A 146 5.78 -8.31 34.27
CA THR A 146 4.57 -7.77 33.62
C THR A 146 4.79 -7.48 32.14
N ALA A 147 5.99 -7.04 31.75
CA ALA A 147 6.38 -6.88 30.34
C ALA A 147 6.34 -8.22 29.57
N SER A 148 6.79 -9.32 30.21
CA SER A 148 6.70 -10.69 29.66
C SER A 148 5.25 -11.19 29.53
N SER A 149 4.36 -10.80 30.44
CA SER A 149 2.94 -11.17 30.36
C SER A 149 2.23 -10.47 29.20
N ASN A 150 2.56 -9.21 28.90
CA ASN A 150 1.97 -8.49 27.77
C ASN A 150 2.51 -9.00 26.42
N SER A 151 3.79 -9.37 26.32
CA SER A 151 4.34 -9.98 25.11
C SER A 151 3.68 -11.33 24.79
N SER A 152 3.27 -12.09 25.82
CA SER A 152 2.54 -13.36 25.63
C SER A 152 1.21 -13.20 24.89
N LYS A 153 0.46 -12.10 25.11
CA LYS A 153 -0.81 -11.83 24.41
C LYS A 153 -0.58 -11.48 22.94
N THR A 154 0.40 -10.62 22.66
CA THR A 154 0.79 -10.26 21.30
C THR A 154 1.32 -11.47 20.52
N TYR A 155 2.12 -12.32 21.15
CA TYR A 155 2.61 -13.55 20.55
C TYR A 155 1.50 -14.56 20.30
N LYS A 156 0.49 -14.65 21.16
CA LYS A 156 -0.63 -15.56 20.97
C LYS A 156 -1.40 -15.28 19.68
N HIS A 157 -1.77 -14.02 19.45
CA HIS A 157 -2.48 -13.62 18.22
C HIS A 157 -1.62 -13.83 16.96
N LEU A 158 -0.31 -13.59 17.06
CA LEU A 158 0.61 -13.79 15.95
C LEU A 158 0.83 -15.27 15.63
N ASP A 159 0.87 -16.12 16.65
CA ASP A 159 0.97 -17.58 16.50
C ASP A 159 -0.29 -18.14 15.82
N GLU A 160 -1.49 -17.66 16.19
CA GLU A 160 -2.77 -18.04 15.55
C GLU A 160 -2.77 -17.70 14.05
N LYS A 161 -2.30 -16.50 13.68
CA LYS A 161 -2.18 -16.09 12.27
C LYS A 161 -1.15 -16.92 11.50
N LEU A 162 0.01 -17.20 12.10
CA LEU A 162 1.04 -18.03 11.48
C LEU A 162 0.60 -19.48 11.31
N GLU A 163 -0.21 -20.00 12.22
CA GLU A 163 -0.78 -21.35 12.12
C GLU A 163 -1.82 -21.43 11.00
N ALA A 164 -2.65 -20.39 10.83
CA ALA A 164 -3.59 -20.30 9.71
C ALA A 164 -2.88 -20.14 8.35
N ALA A 165 -1.87 -19.27 8.26
CA ALA A 165 -1.17 -18.98 7.01
C ALA A 165 -0.19 -20.09 6.58
N PHE A 166 0.44 -20.75 7.55
CA PHE A 166 1.50 -21.73 7.31
C PHE A 166 1.31 -23.01 8.13
N PRO A 167 0.20 -23.75 7.92
CA PRO A 167 -0.13 -24.94 8.71
C PRO A 167 0.91 -26.06 8.57
N ILE A 168 1.65 -26.08 7.46
CA ILE A 168 2.69 -27.08 7.18
C ILE A 168 3.97 -26.87 8.01
N LEU A 169 4.16 -25.69 8.62
CA LEU A 169 5.33 -25.38 9.43
C LEU A 169 5.16 -25.93 10.85
N THR A 170 6.24 -26.50 11.39
CA THR A 170 6.27 -26.95 12.79
C THR A 170 6.21 -25.78 13.77
N LYS A 171 5.86 -26.05 15.03
CA LYS A 171 5.83 -25.02 16.10
C LYS A 171 7.13 -24.20 16.20
N ILE A 172 8.28 -24.87 16.13
CA ILE A 172 9.61 -24.21 16.18
C ILE A 172 9.83 -23.31 14.94
N GLN A 173 9.38 -23.75 13.77
CA GLN A 173 9.49 -22.96 12.55
C GLN A 173 8.55 -21.75 12.58
N ARG A 174 7.34 -21.91 13.11
CA ARG A 174 6.41 -20.78 13.32
C ARG A 174 6.96 -19.80 14.35
N GLU A 175 7.60 -20.27 15.41
CA GLU A 175 8.31 -19.43 16.38
C GLU A 175 9.44 -18.62 15.72
N LEU A 176 10.20 -19.22 14.82
CA LEU A 176 11.19 -18.50 14.02
C LEU A 176 10.52 -17.44 13.11
N CYS A 177 9.44 -17.83 12.41
CA CYS A 177 8.66 -16.93 11.55
C CYS A 177 8.06 -15.75 12.34
N ARG A 178 7.65 -15.97 13.59
CA ARG A 178 7.21 -14.91 14.51
C ARG A 178 8.31 -13.88 14.70
N PHE A 179 9.52 -14.30 15.07
CA PHE A 179 10.61 -13.33 15.26
C PHE A 179 11.00 -12.61 13.95
N ILE A 180 10.92 -13.30 12.82
CA ILE A 180 11.12 -12.70 11.48
C ILE A 180 10.06 -11.63 11.21
N SER A 181 8.78 -11.91 11.49
CA SER A 181 7.68 -10.96 11.27
C SER A 181 7.83 -9.70 12.11
N LEU A 182 8.37 -9.84 13.33
CA LEU A 182 8.69 -8.74 14.24
C LEU A 182 9.97 -7.97 13.85
N GLY A 183 10.70 -8.42 12.82
CA GLY A 183 11.89 -7.73 12.31
C GLY A 183 13.17 -7.96 13.10
N HIS A 184 13.23 -9.00 13.94
CA HIS A 184 14.46 -9.35 14.65
C HIS A 184 15.57 -9.78 13.68
N SER A 185 16.81 -9.36 13.95
CA SER A 185 17.97 -9.80 13.16
C SER A 185 18.29 -11.27 13.43
N THR A 186 19.01 -11.93 12.52
CA THR A 186 19.49 -13.32 12.73
C THR A 186 20.23 -13.48 14.06
N LYS A 187 20.98 -12.46 14.50
CA LYS A 187 21.69 -12.48 15.79
C LYS A 187 20.74 -12.38 16.98
N ASP A 188 19.70 -11.57 16.87
CA ASP A 188 18.66 -11.46 17.91
C ASP A 188 17.86 -12.75 18.04
N ILE A 189 17.44 -13.32 16.89
CA ILE A 189 16.72 -14.59 16.84
C ILE A 189 17.55 -15.71 17.48
N ALA A 190 18.84 -15.77 17.15
CA ALA A 190 19.76 -16.75 17.74
C ALA A 190 19.81 -16.67 19.27
N ARG A 191 19.87 -15.45 19.83
CA ARG A 191 19.82 -15.21 21.28
C ARG A 191 18.47 -15.61 21.88
N LEU A 192 17.37 -15.19 21.26
CA LEU A 192 16.01 -15.45 21.75
C LEU A 192 15.67 -16.95 21.76
N MET A 193 16.11 -17.68 20.73
CA MET A 193 15.88 -19.11 20.61
C MET A 193 16.96 -19.97 21.29
N ASN A 194 17.98 -19.35 21.88
CA ASN A 194 19.13 -20.03 22.50
C ASN A 194 19.82 -21.04 21.56
N ILE A 195 20.09 -20.63 20.32
CA ILE A 195 20.78 -21.43 19.29
C ILE A 195 21.83 -20.59 18.56
N SER A 196 22.69 -21.21 17.75
CA SER A 196 23.65 -20.46 16.94
C SER A 196 22.99 -19.74 15.76
N ALA A 197 23.59 -18.62 15.32
CA ALA A 197 23.15 -17.92 14.10
C ALA A 197 23.16 -18.82 12.85
N GLN A 198 24.09 -19.78 12.80
CA GLN A 198 24.13 -20.79 11.74
C GLN A 198 22.91 -21.74 11.78
N SER A 199 22.46 -22.12 12.98
CA SER A 199 21.24 -22.91 13.17
C SER A 199 20.01 -22.14 12.69
N VAL A 200 19.93 -20.84 12.97
CA VAL A 200 18.89 -19.94 12.45
C VAL A 200 18.88 -19.95 10.92
N ASN A 201 20.03 -19.76 10.27
CA ASN A 201 20.12 -19.79 8.79
C ASN A 201 19.68 -21.14 8.21
N THR A 202 20.04 -22.25 8.87
CA THR A 202 19.61 -23.60 8.47
C THR A 202 18.09 -23.75 8.58
N GLN A 203 17.47 -23.23 9.64
CA GLN A 203 16.01 -23.24 9.78
C GLN A 203 15.33 -22.35 8.74
N ARG A 204 15.89 -21.17 8.45
CA ARG A 204 15.41 -20.29 7.37
C ARG A 204 15.41 -21.01 6.03
N TYR A 205 16.50 -21.72 5.69
CA TYR A 205 16.56 -22.55 4.48
C TYR A 205 15.47 -23.62 4.45
N ARG A 206 15.30 -24.39 5.54
CA ARG A 206 14.27 -25.44 5.63
C ARG A 206 12.86 -24.89 5.46
N ILE A 207 12.57 -23.71 6.03
CA ILE A 207 11.28 -23.04 5.89
C ILE A 207 11.07 -22.63 4.43
N ARG A 208 12.08 -22.05 3.77
CA ARG A 208 12.00 -21.70 2.35
C ARG A 208 11.67 -22.91 1.48
N THR A 209 12.35 -24.03 1.69
CA THR A 209 12.08 -25.28 0.96
C THR A 209 10.66 -25.79 1.21
N ARG A 210 10.19 -25.73 2.46
CA ARG A 210 8.86 -26.22 2.82
C ARG A 210 7.72 -25.34 2.27
N LEU A 211 7.97 -24.03 2.15
CA LEU A 211 7.06 -23.07 1.54
C LEU A 211 7.23 -22.96 0.01
N GLU A 212 8.09 -23.79 -0.59
CA GLU A 212 8.34 -23.84 -2.04
C GLU A 212 8.74 -22.48 -2.64
N LEU A 213 9.50 -21.68 -1.88
CA LEU A 213 9.93 -20.35 -2.31
C LEU A 213 11.01 -20.40 -3.39
N LYS A 214 10.90 -19.54 -4.40
CA LYS A 214 11.94 -19.39 -5.43
C LYS A 214 13.19 -18.73 -4.85
N GLU A 215 14.32 -18.87 -5.54
CA GLU A 215 15.57 -18.23 -5.12
C GLU A 215 15.46 -16.70 -5.00
N SER A 216 14.66 -16.09 -5.88
CA SER A 216 14.36 -14.65 -5.88
C SER A 216 13.51 -14.19 -4.69
N ASP A 217 12.78 -15.09 -4.05
CA ASP A 217 11.79 -14.70 -3.05
C ASP A 217 12.45 -14.50 -1.70
N SER A 218 12.15 -13.41 -1.00
CA SER A 218 12.64 -13.19 0.37
C SER A 218 11.70 -13.84 1.38
N LEU A 219 12.24 -14.74 2.23
CA LEU A 219 11.46 -15.36 3.30
C LEU A 219 10.82 -14.30 4.20
N ASP A 220 11.58 -13.27 4.57
CA ASP A 220 11.10 -12.19 5.46
C ASP A 220 9.93 -11.44 4.84
N PHE A 221 10.00 -11.18 3.53
CA PHE A 221 8.93 -10.51 2.80
C PHE A 221 7.67 -11.37 2.75
N VAL A 222 7.81 -12.66 2.41
CA VAL A 222 6.68 -13.60 2.34
C VAL A 222 5.96 -13.71 3.69
N ILE A 223 6.70 -13.90 4.78
CA ILE A 223 6.11 -14.01 6.12
C ILE A 223 5.39 -12.70 6.49
N LYS A 224 6.00 -11.53 6.23
CA LYS A 224 5.38 -10.23 6.54
C LYS A 224 4.14 -9.95 5.70
N GLN A 225 4.12 -10.35 4.43
CA GLN A 225 2.96 -10.17 3.55
C GLN A 225 1.78 -11.04 3.98
N ALA A 226 2.03 -12.32 4.30
CA ALA A 226 0.98 -13.24 4.75
C ALA A 226 0.23 -12.72 5.99
N LEU A 227 0.93 -12.03 6.89
CA LEU A 227 0.36 -11.50 8.14
C LEU A 227 -0.35 -10.15 7.98
N LYS A 228 -0.19 -9.46 6.84
CA LYS A 228 -0.90 -8.21 6.51
C LYS A 228 -2.28 -8.44 5.89
N GLN A 229 -2.54 -9.62 5.31
CA GLN A 229 -3.77 -9.94 4.57
C GLN A 229 -4.87 -10.60 5.42
N THR A 230 -4.67 -10.71 6.74
CA THR A 230 -5.62 -11.28 7.72
C THR A 230 -5.83 -10.32 8.87
#